data_AF-A0A9E1J7Y7-F1
#
_entry.id   AF-A0A9E1J7Y7-F1
#
_cell.length_a   1.000
_cell.length_b   1.000
_cell.length_c   1.000
_cell.angle_alpha   90.00
_cell.angle_beta   90.00
_cell.angle_gamma   90.00
#
_symmetry.space_group_name_H-M   'P 1'
#
loop_
_entity.id
_entity.type
_entity.pdbx_description
1 polymer ?
#
loop_
_entity_poly.entity_id
_entity_poly.type
_entity_poly.pdbx_seq_one_letter_code
_entity_poly.pdbx_strand_id
1 'polypeptide(L)' 'MTLLGMIRHGRTAWNGEGRMTGRANIPLTEQGRADLNGLRPPAELADAR' A
#
# COMPACT_ATOMS: atom_id res chain seq x y z
N MET A 1 9.56 13.52 20.34
CA MET A 1 9.97 12.88 19.07
C MET A 1 8.69 12.45 18.36
N THR A 2 8.52 12.81 17.10
CA THR A 2 7.30 12.46 16.34
C THR A 2 7.67 11.39 15.31
N LEU A 3 6.93 10.30 15.28
CA LEU A 3 7.10 9.22 14.30
C LEU A 3 6.06 9.37 13.18
N LEU A 4 6.48 9.14 11.94
CA LEU A 4 5.62 9.15 10.77
C LEU A 4 5.77 7.84 10.01
N GLY A 5 4.67 7.09 9.87
CA GLY A 5 4.61 5.88 9.07
C GLY A 5 3.97 6.14 7.71
N MET A 6 4.57 5.63 6.64
CA MET A 6 4.00 5.68 5.29
C MET A 6 4.12 4.31 4.63
N ILE A 7 3.07 3.88 3.95
CA ILE A 7 3.03 2.66 3.16
C ILE A 7 2.50 2.98 1.76
N ARG A 8 3.10 2.38 0.74
CA ARG A 8 2.57 2.46 -0.63
C ARG A 8 1.37 1.52 -0.75
N HIS A 9 0.33 1.95 -1.45
CA HIS A 9 -0.78 1.07 -1.80
C HIS A 9 -0.30 -0.16 -2.59
N GLY A 10 -1.07 -1.24 -2.54
CA GLY A 10 -0.76 -2.48 -3.27
C GLY A 10 -0.85 -2.32 -4.78
N ARG A 11 -0.38 -3.33 -5.52
CA ARG A 11 -0.41 -3.33 -6.99
C ARG A 11 -1.84 -3.30 -7.53
N THR A 12 -2.04 -2.52 -8.59
CA THR A 12 -3.25 -2.50 -9.44
C THR A 12 -2.93 -3.06 -10.84
N ALA A 13 -3.96 -3.29 -11.66
CA ALA A 13 -3.77 -3.72 -13.05
C ALA A 13 -2.89 -2.74 -13.84
N TRP A 14 -3.12 -1.43 -13.65
CA TRP A 14 -2.43 -0.37 -14.40
C TRP A 14 -0.94 -0.27 -14.08
N ASN A 15 -0.49 -0.70 -12.89
CA ASN A 15 0.94 -0.78 -12.59
C ASN A 15 1.65 -1.77 -13.52
N GLY A 16 1.02 -2.91 -13.83
CA GLY A 16 1.58 -3.90 -14.75
C GLY A 16 1.56 -3.46 -16.21
N GLU A 17 0.62 -2.59 -16.57
CA GLU A 17 0.47 -2.02 -17.91
C GLU A 17 1.31 -0.74 -18.14
N GLY A 18 2.03 -0.26 -17.12
CA GLY A 18 2.80 1.00 -17.21
C GLY A 18 1.93 2.25 -17.35
N ARG A 19 0.66 2.20 -16.95
CA ARG A 19 -0.31 3.29 -17.10
C ARG A 19 -0.32 4.19 -15.87
N MET A 20 -0.49 5.49 -16.10
CA MET A 20 -0.67 6.46 -15.03
C MET A 20 -2.08 6.33 -14.43
N THR A 21 -2.19 6.05 -13.14
CA THR A 21 -3.49 5.98 -12.45
C THR A 21 -4.19 7.34 -12.33
N GLY A 22 -3.43 8.40 -12.04
CA GLY A 22 -4.01 9.74 -11.80
C GLY A 22 -5.06 9.69 -10.69
N ARG A 23 -6.28 10.15 -10.99
CA ARG A 23 -7.43 10.10 -10.08
C ARG A 23 -8.35 8.90 -10.29
N ALA A 24 -7.96 7.95 -11.14
CA ALA A 24 -8.78 6.78 -11.43
C ALA A 24 -8.83 5.84 -10.21
N ASN A 25 -10.02 5.32 -9.91
CA ASN A 25 -10.22 4.35 -8.83
C ASN A 25 -10.05 2.92 -9.36
N ILE A 26 -8.80 2.47 -9.47
CA ILE A 26 -8.47 1.12 -9.96
C ILE A 26 -8.29 0.19 -8.75
N PRO A 27 -9.03 -0.94 -8.68
CA PRO A 27 -8.89 -1.87 -7.56
C PRO A 27 -7.50 -2.51 -7.53
N LEU A 28 -7.11 -2.94 -6.33
CA LEU A 28 -5.94 -3.79 -6.13
C LEU A 28 -6.13 -5.13 -6.87
N THR A 29 -5.04 -5.67 -7.41
CA THR A 29 -5.02 -7.06 -7.88
C THR A 29 -5.04 -8.01 -6.69
N GLU A 30 -5.36 -9.28 -6.95
CA GLU A 30 -5.26 -10.33 -5.94
C GLU A 30 -3.84 -10.41 -5.34
N GLN A 31 -2.81 -10.41 -6.20
CA GLN A 31 -1.42 -10.33 -5.76
C GLN A 31 -1.16 -9.08 -4.91
N GLY A 32 -1.66 -7.92 -5.33
CA GLY A 32 -1.50 -6.67 -4.59
C GLY A 32 -2.15 -6.71 -3.21
N ARG A 33 -3.22 -7.50 -3.00
CA ARG A 33 -3.81 -7.74 -1.68
C ARG A 33 -2.96 -8.74 -0.88
N ALA A 34 -2.49 -9.81 -1.51
CA ALA A 34 -1.64 -10.81 -0.87
C ALA A 34 -0.34 -10.19 -0.33
N ASP A 35 0.30 -9.32 -1.12
CA ASP A 35 1.54 -8.63 -0.75
C ASP A 35 1.37 -7.75 0.51
N LEU A 36 0.19 -7.15 0.69
CA LEU A 36 -0.10 -6.29 1.84
C LEU A 36 -0.44 -7.07 3.11
N ASN A 37 -0.98 -8.28 2.99
CA ASN A 37 -1.54 -9.03 4.11
C ASN A 37 -0.52 -9.32 5.22
N GLY A 38 0.77 -9.48 4.86
CA GLY A 38 1.85 -9.76 5.80
C GLY A 38 2.52 -8.54 6.40
N LEU A 39 2.19 -7.33 5.94
CA LEU A 39 2.88 -6.13 6.38
C LEU A 39 2.43 -5.73 7.78
N ARG A 40 3.41 -5.38 8.61
CA ARG A 40 3.23 -4.87 9.97
C ARG A 40 4.08 -3.61 10.15
N PRO A 41 3.55 -2.58 10.83
CA PRO A 41 4.37 -1.44 11.20
C PRO A 41 5.48 -1.88 12.19
N PRO A 42 6.61 -1.17 12.22
CA PRO A 42 7.63 -1.31 13.26
C PRO A 42 7.05 -1.16 14.68
N ALA A 43 7.72 -1.75 15.68
CA ALA A 43 7.24 -1.77 17.07
C ALA A 43 7.07 -0.36 17.66
N GLU A 44 7.87 0.59 17.21
CA GLU A 44 7.82 2.00 17.61
C GLU A 44 6.51 2.69 17.17
N LEU A 45 5.80 2.10 16.20
CA LEU A 45 4.51 2.56 15.69
C LEU A 45 3.35 1.67 16.16
N ALA A 46 3.55 0.76 17.12
CA ALA A 46 2.53 -0.18 17.57
C ALA A 46 1.26 0.50 18.12
N ASP A 47 1.42 1.66 18.77
CA ASP A 47 0.33 2.44 19.36
C ASP A 47 -0.16 3.58 18.44
N ALA A 48 0.35 3.66 17.20
CA ALA A 48 -0.10 4.64 16.23
C ALA A 48 -1.57 4.33 15.84
N ARG A 49 -2.47 5.28 16.10
CA ARG A 49 -3.91 5.19 15.79
C ARG A 49 -4.23 5.76 14.42
#